data_AF-A0A2S5N0P2-F1
#
_entry.id   AF-A0A2S5N0P2-F1
#
_cell.length_a   1.000
_cell.length_b   1.000
_cell.length_c   1.000
_cell.angle_alpha   90.00
_cell.angle_beta   90.00
_cell.angle_gamma   90.00
#
_symmetry.space_group_name_H-M   'P 1'
#
loop_
_entity.id
_entity.type
_entity.pdbx_description
1 polymer ?
#
loop_
_entity_poly.entity_id
_entity_poly.type
_entity_poly.pdbx_seq_one_letter_code
_entity_poly.pdbx_strand_id
1 'polypeptide(L)'
;MMKRIAAVVLTLALSSGAVFAAPPASKDACLEQAFALAEKAAAKKLATDKQTKIEGQLTALEAKCAADDLAGAEADIKTIEAEIAGG
;
A
#
# COMPACT_ATOMS: atom_id res chain seq x y z
N MET A 1 -36.24 1.29 23.35
CA MET A 1 -35.69 0.64 22.15
C MET A 1 -34.34 1.31 21.84
N MET A 2 -33.24 0.71 22.30
CA MET A 2 -31.90 1.26 22.13
C MET A 2 -31.09 0.36 21.20
N LYS A 3 -30.67 0.88 20.04
CA LYS A 3 -29.49 0.36 19.33
C LYS A 3 -28.89 1.46 18.43
N ARG A 4 -28.11 2.31 19.09
CA ARG A 4 -26.83 2.92 18.67
C ARG A 4 -26.68 3.22 17.16
N ILE A 5 -26.89 4.49 16.84
CA ILE A 5 -26.27 5.16 15.69
C ILE A 5 -24.75 4.98 15.85
N ALA A 6 -24.16 4.09 15.06
CA ALA A 6 -22.71 3.98 14.97
C ALA A 6 -22.22 5.19 14.16
N ALA A 7 -21.78 6.22 14.88
CA ALA A 7 -21.06 7.34 14.29
C ALA A 7 -19.78 6.79 13.64
N VAL A 8 -19.72 6.88 12.31
CA VAL A 8 -18.47 6.78 11.56
C VAL A 8 -17.63 7.98 11.96
N VAL A 9 -16.78 7.79 12.98
CA VAL A 9 -15.71 8.73 13.30
C VAL A 9 -14.59 8.44 12.29
N LEU A 10 -14.63 9.16 11.18
CA LEU A 10 -13.52 9.26 10.25
C LEU A 10 -12.45 10.16 10.91
N THR A 11 -11.65 9.60 11.82
CA THR A 11 -10.43 10.26 12.29
C THR A 11 -9.43 10.29 11.15
N LEU A 12 -9.48 11.38 10.38
CA LEU A 12 -8.39 11.84 9.52
C LEU A 12 -7.21 12.25 10.42
N ALA A 13 -6.38 11.27 10.77
CA ALA A 13 -5.02 11.54 11.25
C ALA A 13 -4.10 11.62 10.04
N LEU A 14 -4.02 12.82 9.44
CA LEU A 14 -2.88 13.18 8.60
C LEU A 14 -1.67 13.38 9.52
N SER A 15 -0.79 12.38 9.57
CA SER A 15 0.61 12.58 9.97
C SER A 15 1.49 12.14 8.81
N SER A 16 2.00 13.13 8.09
CA SER A 16 3.03 13.08 7.08
C SER A 16 4.10 12.00 7.34
N GLY A 17 4.07 10.93 6.54
CA GLY A 17 5.14 9.91 6.52
C GLY A 17 4.75 8.56 5.92
N ALA A 18 3.55 8.05 6.23
CA ALA A 18 3.05 6.77 5.71
C ALA A 18 1.85 7.02 4.79
N VAL A 19 2.10 7.04 3.49
CA VAL A 19 1.07 7.40 2.49
C VAL A 19 0.15 6.19 2.21
N PHE A 20 0.50 5.00 2.71
CA PHE A 20 -0.23 3.74 2.49
C PHE A 20 -0.80 3.10 3.77
N ALA A 21 -0.99 3.88 4.83
CA ALA A 21 -1.47 3.35 6.11
C ALA A 21 -2.94 2.86 6.09
N ALA A 22 -3.69 3.15 5.02
CA ALA A 22 -5.06 2.68 4.85
C ALA A 22 -5.09 1.42 3.96
N PRO A 23 -5.74 0.32 4.40
CA PRO A 23 -6.00 -0.84 3.56
C PRO A 23 -6.63 -0.42 2.23
N PRO A 24 -6.24 -1.02 1.09
CA PRO A 24 -6.94 -0.75 -0.15
C PRO A 24 -8.39 -1.20 -0.02
N ALA A 25 -9.32 -0.25 -0.13
CA ALA A 25 -10.77 -0.50 0.02
C ALA A 25 -11.42 -1.06 -1.25
N SER A 26 -10.69 -1.05 -2.37
CA SER A 26 -11.12 -1.52 -3.69
C SER A 26 -9.89 -1.95 -4.49
N LYS A 27 -10.13 -2.74 -5.55
CA LYS A 27 -9.11 -3.11 -6.53
C LYS A 27 -8.42 -1.90 -7.16
N ASP A 28 -9.18 -0.87 -7.54
CA ASP A 28 -8.61 0.36 -8.09
C ASP A 28 -7.70 1.05 -7.09
N ALA A 29 -8.12 1.18 -5.82
CA ALA A 29 -7.28 1.73 -4.77
C ALA A 29 -6.02 0.89 -4.53
N CYS A 30 -6.11 -0.43 -4.65
CA CYS A 30 -4.97 -1.34 -4.54
C CYS A 30 -3.93 -1.10 -5.64
N LEU A 31 -4.40 -0.98 -6.89
CA LEU A 31 -3.55 -0.70 -8.05
C LEU A 31 -2.93 0.70 -7.95
N GLU A 32 -3.70 1.72 -7.56
CA GLU A 32 -3.15 3.07 -7.33
C GLU A 32 -2.04 3.06 -6.28
N GLN A 33 -2.20 2.29 -5.19
CA GLN A 33 -1.16 2.16 -4.18
C GLN A 33 0.09 1.45 -4.72
N ALA A 34 -0.07 0.40 -5.54
CA ALA A 34 1.04 -0.27 -6.20
C ALA A 34 1.82 0.70 -7.12
N PHE A 35 1.13 1.49 -7.95
CA PHE A 35 1.77 2.48 -8.80
C PHE A 35 2.52 3.54 -8.00
N ALA A 36 1.91 4.08 -6.95
CA ALA A 36 2.56 5.09 -6.11
C ALA A 36 3.78 4.54 -5.35
N LEU A 37 3.78 3.25 -4.97
CA LEU A 37 4.97 2.57 -4.43
C LEU A 37 6.08 2.45 -5.48
N ALA A 38 5.74 2.11 -6.73
CA ALA A 38 6.68 2.05 -7.84
C ALA A 38 7.35 3.42 -8.09
N GLU A 39 6.56 4.50 -8.12
CA GLU A 39 7.07 5.86 -8.27
C GLU A 39 8.01 6.26 -7.12
N LYS A 40 7.64 5.94 -5.87
CA LYS A 40 8.51 6.17 -4.71
C LYS A 40 9.83 5.39 -4.81
N ALA A 41 9.77 4.12 -5.21
CA ALA A 41 10.96 3.29 -5.39
C ALA A 41 11.90 3.85 -6.47
N ALA A 42 11.32 4.29 -7.60
CA ALA A 42 12.06 4.94 -8.69
C ALA A 42 12.72 6.24 -8.23
N ALA A 43 12.03 7.04 -7.41
CA ALA A 43 12.58 8.28 -6.87
C ALA A 43 13.74 8.06 -5.87
N LYS A 44 13.75 6.93 -5.15
CA LYS A 44 14.67 6.65 -4.03
C LYS A 44 16.10 6.25 -4.43
N LYS A 45 16.46 6.21 -5.72
CA LYS A 45 17.80 5.78 -6.21
C LYS A 45 18.36 4.55 -5.48
N LEU A 46 17.50 3.55 -5.31
CA LEU A 46 17.84 2.31 -4.60
C LEU A 46 18.92 1.54 -5.35
N ALA A 47 19.72 0.75 -4.63
CA ALA A 47 20.66 -0.19 -5.26
C ALA A 47 19.93 -1.18 -6.19
N THR A 48 20.59 -1.62 -7.26
CA THR A 48 20.00 -2.47 -8.30
C THR A 48 19.35 -3.75 -7.74
N ASP A 49 19.96 -4.36 -6.73
CA ASP A 49 19.41 -5.56 -6.07
C ASP A 49 18.08 -5.26 -5.33
N LYS A 50 17.98 -4.08 -4.71
CA LYS A 50 16.75 -3.62 -4.05
C LYS A 50 15.69 -3.22 -5.07
N GLN A 51 16.07 -2.57 -6.17
CA GLN A 51 15.13 -2.24 -7.26
C GLN A 51 14.50 -3.50 -7.84
N THR A 52 15.31 -4.48 -8.23
CA THR A 52 14.83 -5.76 -8.78
C THR A 52 13.88 -6.47 -7.80
N LYS A 53 14.21 -6.43 -6.50
CA LYS A 53 13.36 -7.02 -5.46
C LYS A 53 12.01 -6.30 -5.35
N ILE A 54 12.02 -4.97 -5.31
CA ILE A 54 10.80 -4.16 -5.20
C ILE A 54 9.94 -4.30 -6.45
N GLU A 55 10.52 -4.34 -7.65
CA GLU A 55 9.78 -4.60 -8.90
C GLU A 55 9.07 -5.97 -8.88
N GLY A 56 9.75 -7.00 -8.37
CA GLY A 56 9.15 -8.32 -8.18
C GLY A 56 8.01 -8.31 -7.17
N GLN A 57 8.17 -7.60 -6.05
CA GLN A 57 7.12 -7.45 -5.04
C GLN A 57 5.92 -6.64 -5.57
N LEU A 58 6.16 -5.59 -6.35
CA LEU A 58 5.12 -4.78 -7.00
C LEU A 58 4.31 -5.59 -8.01
N THR A 59 4.98 -6.42 -8.83
CA THR A 59 4.30 -7.32 -9.77
C THR A 59 3.41 -8.33 -9.01
N ALA A 60 3.89 -8.87 -7.90
CA ALA A 60 3.11 -9.76 -7.05
C ALA A 60 1.92 -9.04 -6.38
N LEU A 61 2.11 -7.79 -5.97
CA LEU A 61 1.06 -6.93 -5.43
C LEU A 61 -0.04 -6.65 -6.46
N GLU A 62 0.33 -6.29 -7.69
CA GLU A 62 -0.61 -6.07 -8.80
C GLU A 62 -1.44 -7.33 -9.08
N ALA A 63 -0.82 -8.51 -9.05
CA ALA A 63 -1.53 -9.78 -9.22
C ALA A 63 -2.55 -10.05 -8.09
N LYS A 64 -2.21 -9.72 -6.84
CA LYS A 64 -3.13 -9.81 -5.70
C LYS A 64 -4.27 -8.80 -5.80
N CYS A 65 -3.97 -7.55 -6.16
CA CYS A 65 -4.97 -6.53 -6.45
C CYS A 65 -5.93 -6.99 -7.57
N ALA A 66 -5.39 -7.60 -8.63
CA ALA A 66 -6.17 -8.09 -9.75
C ALA A 66 -7.10 -9.25 -9.38
N ALA A 67 -6.70 -10.07 -8.41
CA ALA A 67 -7.43 -11.20 -7.86
C ALA A 67 -8.38 -10.84 -6.69
N ASP A 68 -8.55 -9.54 -6.40
CA ASP A 68 -9.35 -9.02 -5.27
C ASP A 68 -8.87 -9.52 -3.88
N ASP A 69 -7.62 -9.99 -3.78
CA ASP A 69 -6.97 -10.33 -2.51
C ASP A 69 -6.39 -9.07 -1.85
N LEU A 70 -7.29 -8.21 -1.38
CA LEU A 70 -6.94 -6.92 -0.78
C LEU A 70 -6.21 -7.08 0.57
N ALA A 71 -6.49 -8.15 1.31
CA ALA A 71 -5.84 -8.45 2.57
C ALA A 71 -4.38 -8.89 2.37
N GLY A 72 -4.12 -9.75 1.38
CA GLY A 72 -2.76 -10.10 0.99
C GLY A 72 -2.00 -8.91 0.41
N ALA A 73 -2.68 -8.09 -0.40
CA ALA A 73 -2.11 -6.88 -0.97
C ALA A 73 -1.72 -5.85 0.11
N GLU A 74 -2.51 -5.66 1.16
CA GLU A 74 -2.19 -4.75 2.27
C GLU A 74 -0.87 -5.13 2.96
N ALA A 75 -0.64 -6.43 3.18
CA ALA A 75 0.60 -6.91 3.79
C ALA A 75 1.82 -6.64 2.89
N ASP A 76 1.67 -6.84 1.58
CA ASP A 76 2.72 -6.55 0.60
C ASP A 76 3.00 -5.06 0.49
N ILE A 77 1.97 -4.21 0.46
CA ILE A 77 2.09 -2.74 0.44
C ILE A 77 2.94 -2.25 1.59
N LYS A 78 2.66 -2.70 2.83
CA LYS A 78 3.44 -2.34 4.02
C LYS A 78 4.89 -2.83 3.94
N THR A 79 5.09 -4.03 3.41
CA THR A 79 6.43 -4.61 3.23
C THR A 79 7.22 -3.77 2.23
N ILE A 80 6.68 -3.50 1.05
CA ILE A 80 7.32 -2.71 -0.01
C ILE A 80 7.61 -1.29 0.48
N GLU A 81 6.67 -0.64 1.18
CA GLU A 81 6.88 0.70 1.75
C GLU A 81 8.07 0.71 2.74
N ALA A 82 8.16 -0.31 3.61
CA ALA A 82 9.28 -0.43 4.54
C ALA A 82 10.63 -0.67 3.82
N GLU A 83 10.64 -1.48 2.75
CA GLU A 83 11.85 -1.72 1.96
C GLU A 83 12.34 -0.46 1.22
N ILE A 84 11.41 0.35 0.71
CA ILE A 84 11.70 1.64 0.09
C ILE A 84 12.18 2.65 1.15
N ALA A 85 11.54 2.70 2.32
CA ALA A 85 11.87 3.64 3.38
C ALA A 85 13.25 3.37 4.00
N GLY A 86 13.60 2.09 4.21
CA GLY A 86 14.89 1.64 4.74
C GLY A 86 16.01 1.51 3.70
N GLY A 87 15.75 1.88 2.44
CA GLY A 87 16.72 1.96 1.36
C GLY A 87 17.38 3.33 1.23
#